data_AF-A0A9W6PMX1-F1
#
_entry.id   AF-A0A9W6PMX1-F1
#
_cell.length_a   1.000
_cell.length_b   1.000
_cell.length_c   1.000
_cell.angle_alpha   90.00
_cell.angle_beta   90.00
_cell.angle_gamma   90.00
#
_symmetry.space_group_name_H-M   'P 1'
#
loop_
_entity.id
_entity.type
_entity.pdbx_description
1 polymer ?
#
loop_
_entity_poly.entity_id
_entity_poly.type
_entity_poly.pdbx_seq_one_letter_code
_entity_poly.pdbx_strand_id
1 'polypeptide(L)'
;MPTAPQPPEYVLHGERVADEPSFWGELGRAVQAPDGYYGRNLDALADCLRGGFGPEPPFVLVWQRAMVSAQALTRRVTGPDEEERSYFDAVLDVLRQGGVTVRLR
;
A
#
# COMPACT_ATOMS: atom_id res chain seq x y z
N MET A 1 -13.64 29.85 8.31
CA MET A 1 -13.70 28.52 8.96
C MET A 1 -12.31 27.92 8.87
N PRO A 2 -11.72 27.39 9.95
CA PRO A 2 -10.49 26.62 9.82
C PRO A 2 -10.81 25.32 9.09
N THR A 3 -10.21 25.13 7.91
CA THR A 3 -10.31 23.88 7.16
C THR A 3 -9.70 22.77 8.02
N ALA A 4 -10.36 21.62 8.14
CA ALA A 4 -9.79 20.47 8.81
C ALA A 4 -8.38 20.18 8.25
N PRO A 5 -7.40 19.80 9.10
CA PRO A 5 -6.07 19.47 8.63
C PRO A 5 -6.15 18.37 7.57
N GLN A 6 -5.43 18.56 6.46
CA GLN A 6 -5.43 17.56 5.40
C GLN A 6 -4.68 16.31 5.85
N PRO A 7 -5.15 15.11 5.45
CA PRO A 7 -4.44 13.88 5.76
C PRO A 7 -3.02 13.90 5.17
N PRO A 8 -2.04 13.30 5.84
CA PRO A 8 -0.69 13.16 5.31
C PRO A 8 -0.70 12.48 3.93
N GLU A 9 0.22 12.87 3.05
CA GLU A 9 0.39 12.27 1.73
C GLU A 9 1.77 11.63 1.62
N TYR A 10 1.80 10.37 1.19
CA TYR A 10 3.02 9.60 0.95
C TYR A 10 3.10 9.20 -0.52
N VAL A 11 4.33 9.09 -1.04
CA VAL A 11 4.57 8.77 -2.45
C VAL A 11 5.27 7.43 -2.56
N LEU A 12 4.62 6.50 -3.26
CA LEU A 12 5.17 5.19 -3.61
C LEU A 12 5.64 5.24 -5.07
N HIS A 13 6.92 4.96 -5.31
CA HIS A 13 7.50 4.99 -6.65
C HIS A 13 7.40 3.61 -7.31
N GLY A 14 6.40 3.43 -8.18
CA GLY A 14 6.12 2.15 -8.82
C GLY A 14 7.23 1.63 -9.73
N GLU A 15 8.13 2.51 -10.21
CA GLU A 15 9.34 2.14 -10.96
C GLU A 15 10.39 1.39 -10.13
N ARG A 16 10.30 1.47 -8.80
CA ARG A 16 11.17 0.72 -7.86
C ARG A 16 10.58 -0.63 -7.46
N VAL A 17 9.38 -0.95 -7.93
CA VAL A 17 8.66 -2.20 -7.67
C VAL A 17 8.87 -3.15 -8.84
N ALA A 18 9.82 -4.07 -8.69
CA ALA A 18 10.13 -5.10 -9.68
C ALA A 18 9.48 -6.46 -9.36
N ASP A 19 9.08 -6.67 -8.10
CA ASP A 19 8.53 -7.89 -7.54
C ASP A 19 7.89 -7.62 -6.15
N GLU A 20 7.35 -8.65 -5.49
CA GLU A 20 6.71 -8.51 -4.18
C GLU A 20 7.68 -8.04 -3.07
N PRO A 21 8.90 -8.59 -2.92
CA PRO A 21 9.86 -8.08 -1.93
C PRO A 21 10.22 -6.60 -2.11
N SER A 22 10.46 -6.16 -3.35
CA SER A 22 10.75 -4.76 -3.64
C SER A 22 9.55 -3.85 -3.39
N PHE A 23 8.32 -4.33 -3.64
CA PHE A 23 7.10 -3.61 -3.23
C PHE A 23 7.07 -3.34 -1.72
N TRP A 24 7.31 -4.35 -0.88
CA TRP A 24 7.25 -4.19 0.57
C TRP A 24 8.32 -3.21 1.09
N GLY A 25 9.54 -3.28 0.56
CA GLY A 25 10.59 -2.32 0.89
C GLY A 25 10.29 -0.90 0.39
N GLU A 26 9.69 -0.77 -0.79
CA GLU A 26 9.24 0.50 -1.35
C GLU A 26 8.15 1.15 -0.48
N LEU A 27 7.15 0.36 -0.06
CA LEU A 27 6.05 0.82 0.76
C LEU A 27 6.53 1.33 2.12
N GLY A 28 7.35 0.54 2.83
CA GLY A 28 7.90 0.94 4.12
C GLY A 28 8.73 2.22 4.03
N ARG A 29 9.49 2.39 2.95
CA ARG A 29 10.23 3.63 2.70
C ARG A 29 9.31 4.81 2.36
N ALA A 30 8.27 4.60 1.54
CA ALA A 30 7.33 5.63 1.12
C ALA A 30 6.60 6.26 2.32
N VAL A 31 6.16 5.42 3.26
CA VAL A 31 5.45 5.87 4.48
C VAL A 31 6.40 6.25 5.62
N GLN A 32 7.73 6.17 5.41
CA GLN A 32 8.73 6.44 6.43
C GLN A 32 8.52 5.61 7.70
N ALA A 33 8.17 4.33 7.52
CA ALA A 33 7.92 3.45 8.65
C ALA A 33 9.18 3.29 9.52
N PRO A 34 9.04 3.18 10.85
CA PRO A 34 10.14 2.79 11.73
C PRO A 34 10.83 1.54 11.19
N ASP A 35 12.16 1.58 11.08
CA ASP A 35 13.00 0.51 10.54
C ASP A 35 12.70 0.10 9.07
N GLY A 36 11.89 0.89 8.36
CA GLY A 36 11.48 0.63 6.98
C GLY A 36 10.50 -0.52 6.81
N TYR A 37 9.89 -1.02 7.90
CA TYR A 37 8.93 -2.12 7.86
C TYR A 37 7.49 -1.61 7.89
N TYR A 38 6.72 -1.94 6.85
CA TYR A 38 5.28 -1.67 6.81
C TYR A 38 4.53 -2.86 6.18
N GLY A 39 4.83 -4.05 6.69
CA GLY A 39 4.35 -5.32 6.19
C GLY A 39 5.34 -6.03 5.26
N ARG A 40 5.14 -7.34 5.11
CA ARG A 40 5.89 -8.24 4.20
C ARG A 40 4.99 -9.19 3.41
N ASN A 41 3.68 -9.07 3.60
CA ASN A 41 2.59 -9.78 2.96
C ASN A 41 1.28 -9.03 3.27
N LEU A 42 0.15 -9.49 2.72
CA LEU A 42 -1.16 -8.84 2.84
C LEU A 42 -1.67 -8.78 4.30
N ASP A 43 -1.52 -9.85 5.07
CA ASP A 43 -1.97 -9.89 6.47
C ASP A 43 -1.15 -8.94 7.36
N ALA A 44 0.17 -8.96 7.19
CA ALA A 44 1.06 -8.07 7.92
C ALA A 44 0.82 -6.59 7.57
N LEU A 45 0.47 -6.29 6.32
CA LEU A 45 0.02 -4.95 5.93
C LEU A 45 -1.27 -4.58 6.66
N ALA A 46 -2.26 -5.47 6.68
CA ALA A 46 -3.51 -5.23 7.40
C ALA A 46 -3.28 -4.98 8.90
N ASP A 47 -2.33 -5.68 9.52
CA ASP A 47 -1.94 -5.44 10.92
C ASP A 47 -1.26 -4.08 11.11
N CYS A 48 -0.36 -3.67 10.20
CA CYS A 48 0.26 -2.35 10.25
C CYS A 48 -0.78 -1.22 10.17
N LEU A 49 -1.82 -1.39 9.36
CA LEU A 49 -2.90 -0.42 9.20
C LEU A 49 -3.83 -0.34 10.42
N ARG A 50 -3.80 -1.32 11.33
CA ARG A 50 -4.53 -1.29 12.63
C ARG A 50 -3.76 -0.57 13.73
N GLY A 51 -2.50 -0.22 13.50
CA GLY A 51 -1.70 0.63 14.37
C GLY A 51 -0.52 -0.04 15.07
N GLY A 52 0.38 0.80 15.59
CA GLY A 52 1.58 0.36 16.32
C GLY A 52 2.83 0.05 15.50
N PHE A 53 2.79 0.23 14.17
CA PHE A 53 3.92 -0.10 13.26
C PHE A 53 4.36 1.07 12.35
N GLY A 54 3.86 2.28 12.58
CA GLY A 54 4.13 3.44 11.72
C GLY A 54 2.87 4.29 11.53
N PRO A 55 2.75 5.01 10.39
CA PRO A 55 1.58 5.84 10.11
C PRO A 55 0.28 5.04 10.16
N GLU A 56 -0.73 5.62 10.78
CA GLU A 56 -2.06 5.03 10.89
C GLU A 56 -3.03 5.78 9.96
N PRO A 57 -3.93 5.07 9.25
CA PRO A 57 -4.99 5.70 8.47
C PRO A 57 -5.88 6.61 9.34
N PRO A 58 -6.44 7.71 8.79
CA PRO A 58 -6.48 8.05 7.37
C PRO A 58 -5.23 8.78 6.87
N PHE A 59 -4.69 8.31 5.75
CA PHE A 59 -3.68 9.02 4.96
C PHE A 59 -3.87 8.77 3.47
N VAL A 60 -3.17 9.55 2.64
CA VAL A 60 -3.17 9.41 1.17
C VAL A 60 -1.88 8.72 0.74
N LEU A 61 -2.01 7.68 -0.11
CA LEU A 61 -0.88 7.05 -0.79
C LEU A 61 -0.97 7.35 -2.28
N VAL A 62 -0.06 8.18 -2.80
CA VAL A 62 0.08 8.44 -4.23
C VAL A 62 1.03 7.41 -4.80
N TRP A 63 0.49 6.49 -5.60
CA TRP A 63 1.26 5.45 -6.28
C TRP A 63 1.64 5.95 -7.67
N GLN A 64 2.84 6.50 -7.81
CA GLN A 64 3.35 7.00 -9.08
C GLN A 64 3.81 5.85 -9.96
N ARG A 65 3.54 5.93 -11.27
CA ARG A 65 3.87 4.89 -12.25
C ARG A 65 3.28 3.54 -11.82
N ALA A 66 2.06 3.56 -11.30
CA ALA A 66 1.38 2.39 -10.74
C ALA A 66 1.27 1.23 -11.74
N MET A 67 1.12 1.55 -13.03
CA MET A 67 1.09 0.56 -14.11
C MET A 67 2.37 -0.28 -14.20
N VAL A 68 3.53 0.26 -13.80
CA VAL A 68 4.79 -0.50 -13.75
C VAL A 68 4.71 -1.56 -12.66
N SER A 69 4.24 -1.19 -11.47
CA SER A 69 4.02 -2.14 -10.38
C SER A 69 2.95 -3.18 -10.73
N ALA A 70 1.86 -2.78 -11.38
CA ALA A 70 0.80 -3.71 -11.81
C ALA A 70 1.32 -4.77 -12.80
N GLN A 71 2.26 -4.41 -13.68
CA GLN A 71 2.91 -5.36 -14.59
C GLN A 71 3.90 -6.30 -13.88
N ALA A 72 4.48 -5.88 -12.75
CA ALA A 72 5.39 -6.70 -11.95
C ALA A 72 4.64 -7.63 -10.98
N LEU A 73 3.53 -7.19 -10.38
CA LEU A 73 2.81 -7.86 -9.31
C LEU A 73 1.61 -8.68 -9.83
N THR A 74 1.86 -9.57 -10.78
CA THR A 74 0.81 -10.28 -11.54
C THR A 74 0.37 -11.62 -10.94
N ARG A 75 1.07 -12.12 -9.90
CA ARG A 75 0.71 -13.36 -9.23
C ARG A 75 -0.76 -13.35 -8.83
N ARG A 76 -1.46 -14.45 -9.11
CA ARG A 76 -2.87 -14.60 -8.79
C ARG A 76 -3.04 -15.00 -7.32
N VAL A 77 -4.01 -14.37 -6.65
CA VAL A 77 -4.42 -14.68 -5.29
C VAL A 77 -5.93 -14.73 -5.20
N THR A 78 -6.44 -15.63 -4.36
CA THR A 78 -7.85 -15.71 -4.01
C THR A 78 -8.11 -14.77 -2.84
N GLY A 79 -9.04 -13.82 -3.02
CA GLY A 79 -9.44 -12.92 -1.95
C GLY A 79 -10.39 -13.57 -0.92
N PRO A 80 -10.79 -12.82 0.11
CA PRO A 80 -11.71 -13.30 1.15
C PRO A 80 -13.13 -13.63 0.64
N ASP A 81 -13.49 -13.04 -0.49
CA ASP A 81 -14.75 -13.24 -1.24
C ASP A 81 -14.66 -14.41 -2.24
N GLU A 82 -13.57 -15.19 -2.19
CA GLU A 82 -13.25 -16.30 -3.09
C GLU A 82 -12.98 -15.89 -4.56
N GLU A 83 -12.88 -14.59 -4.86
CA GLU A 83 -12.58 -14.11 -6.21
C GLU A 83 -11.06 -13.98 -6.44
N GLU A 84 -10.61 -14.43 -7.61
CA GLU A 84 -9.21 -14.38 -8.00
C GLU A 84 -8.82 -13.01 -8.57
N ARG A 85 -7.74 -12.41 -8.06
CA ARG A 85 -7.20 -11.12 -8.53
C ARG A 85 -5.68 -11.12 -8.62
N SER A 86 -5.11 -10.08 -9.23
CA SER A 86 -3.66 -9.88 -9.23
C SER A 86 -3.18 -9.51 -7.83
N TYR A 87 -1.91 -9.75 -7.53
CA TYR A 87 -1.34 -9.33 -6.24
C TYR A 87 -1.39 -7.81 -6.06
N PHE A 88 -1.22 -7.05 -7.15
CA PHE A 88 -1.43 -5.61 -7.17
C PHE A 88 -2.83 -5.22 -6.68
N ASP A 89 -3.88 -5.84 -7.22
CA ASP A 89 -5.26 -5.55 -6.83
C ASP A 89 -5.52 -5.94 -5.36
N ALA A 90 -4.99 -7.08 -4.93
CA ALA A 90 -5.12 -7.52 -3.53
C ALA A 90 -4.46 -6.54 -2.55
N VAL A 91 -3.31 -5.96 -2.91
CA VAL A 91 -2.68 -4.89 -2.12
C VAL A 91 -3.58 -3.65 -2.07
N LEU A 92 -4.17 -3.24 -3.19
CA LEU A 92 -5.08 -2.09 -3.22
C LEU A 92 -6.30 -2.32 -2.34
N ASP A 93 -6.85 -3.53 -2.33
CA ASP A 93 -7.96 -3.91 -1.48
C ASP A 93 -7.61 -3.74 -0.01
N VAL A 94 -6.47 -4.29 0.43
CA VAL A 94 -6.02 -4.17 1.83
C VAL A 94 -5.81 -2.72 2.24
N LEU A 95 -5.12 -1.92 1.41
CA LEU A 95 -4.89 -0.50 1.69
C LEU A 95 -6.21 0.26 1.84
N ARG A 96 -7.15 0.06 0.91
CA ARG A 96 -8.45 0.75 0.91
C ARG A 96 -9.33 0.31 2.08
N GLN A 97 -9.37 -1.00 2.38
CA GLN A 97 -10.10 -1.54 3.53
C GLN A 97 -9.53 -1.02 4.86
N GLY A 98 -8.22 -0.81 4.94
CA GLY A 98 -7.57 -0.18 6.09
C GLY A 98 -7.81 1.33 6.21
N GLY A 99 -8.50 1.98 5.26
CA GLY A 99 -8.79 3.40 5.32
C GLY A 99 -7.76 4.31 4.63
N VAL A 100 -6.85 3.74 3.84
CA VAL A 100 -5.90 4.50 3.01
C VAL A 100 -6.58 4.98 1.74
N THR A 101 -6.47 6.27 1.44
CA THR A 101 -6.88 6.80 0.15
C THR A 101 -5.76 6.59 -0.87
N VAL A 102 -5.92 5.60 -1.76
CA VAL A 102 -4.92 5.31 -2.80
C VAL A 102 -5.22 6.09 -4.09
N ARG A 103 -4.23 6.86 -4.56
CA ARG A 103 -4.29 7.60 -5.84
C ARG A 103 -3.28 7.00 -6.82
N LEU A 104 -3.77 6.32 -7.84
CA LEU A 104 -2.94 5.74 -8.90
C LEU A 104 -2.57 6.82 -9.93
N ARG A 105 -1.29 6.92 -10.29
CA ARG A 105 -0.76 7.84 -11.30
C ARG A 105 0.23 7.16 -12.24
#